data_AF-A0A967HJC8-F1
#
_entry.id   AF-A0A967HJC8-F1
#
_cell.length_a   1.000
_cell.length_b   1.000
_cell.length_c   1.000
_cell.angle_alpha   90.00
_cell.angle_beta   90.00
_cell.angle_gamma   90.00
#
_symmetry.space_group_name_H-M   'P 1'
#
loop_
_entity.id
_entity.type
_entity.pdbx_description
1 polymer ?
#
loop_
_entity_poly.entity_id
_entity_poly.type
_entity_poly.pdbx_seq_one_letter_code
_entity_poly.pdbx_strand_id
1 'polypeptide(L)' 'ILHTRPLSRAHWGVAVYDLADGEPVLRHNPGRLFTAASTMKLVTAAAALDLLGPDYRFETVVEAAIDDRGRADGLV' A
#
# COMPACT_ATOMS: atom_id res chain seq x y z
N ILE A 1 -24.40 6.20 -17.17
CA ILE A 1 -23.36 7.01 -16.49
C ILE A 1 -21.95 6.64 -16.97
N LEU A 2 -21.45 5.41 -16.77
CA LEU A 2 -20.06 5.07 -17.18
C LEU A 2 -19.82 5.13 -18.70
N HIS A 3 -20.86 4.94 -19.51
CA HIS A 3 -20.80 5.00 -20.97
C HIS A 3 -21.21 6.36 -21.57
N THR A 4 -21.53 7.36 -20.75
CA THR A 4 -21.90 8.69 -21.25
C THR A 4 -20.66 9.59 -21.37
N ARG A 5 -20.68 10.55 -22.29
CA ARG A 5 -19.59 11.54 -22.40
C ARG A 5 -19.47 12.36 -21.10
N PRO A 6 -18.24 12.72 -20.66
CA PRO A 6 -16.94 12.47 -21.30
C PRO A 6 -16.31 11.09 -20.99
N LEU A 7 -16.95 10.28 -20.16
CA LEU A 7 -16.39 9.03 -19.64
C LEU A 7 -16.44 7.86 -20.62
N SER A 8 -17.16 8.00 -21.74
CA SER A 8 -17.40 6.97 -22.74
C SER A 8 -16.14 6.39 -23.41
N ARG A 9 -14.99 7.07 -23.29
CA ARG A 9 -13.69 6.60 -23.80
C ARG A 9 -12.80 5.95 -22.73
N ALA A 10 -13.15 6.08 -21.46
CA ALA A 10 -12.42 5.48 -20.37
C ALA A 10 -12.87 4.04 -20.16
N HIS A 11 -11.95 3.20 -19.70
CA HIS A 11 -12.32 1.89 -19.20
C HIS A 11 -12.49 1.95 -17.69
N TRP A 12 -13.59 1.37 -17.22
CA TRP A 12 -13.96 1.38 -15.80
C TRP A 12 -13.87 -0.04 -15.24
N GLY A 13 -13.31 -0.18 -14.06
CA GLY A 13 -13.45 -1.36 -13.22
C GLY A 13 -14.20 -0.94 -11.96
N VAL A 14 -15.32 -1.60 -11.65
CA VAL A 14 -16.11 -1.30 -10.45
C VAL A 14 -16.48 -2.60 -9.78
N ALA A 15 -16.24 -2.70 -8.48
CA ALA A 15 -16.69 -3.81 -7.66
C ALA A 15 -17.25 -3.25 -6.35
N VAL A 16 -18.47 -3.64 -6.02
CA VAL A 16 -19.17 -3.27 -4.78
C VAL A 16 -19.68 -4.55 -4.16
N TYR A 17 -19.42 -4.74 -2.87
CA TYR A 17 -19.80 -5.91 -2.10
C TYR A 17 -20.60 -5.48 -0.89
N ASP A 18 -21.57 -6.29 -0.48
CA ASP A 18 -22.13 -6.21 0.85
C ASP A 18 -21.09 -6.79 1.84
N LEU A 19 -20.85 -6.06 2.93
CA LEU A 19 -19.87 -6.48 3.93
C LEU A 19 -20.44 -7.48 4.95
N ALA A 20 -21.77 -7.64 5.02
CA ALA A 20 -22.43 -8.55 5.94
C ALA A 20 -22.26 -10.02 5.51
N ASP A 21 -22.40 -10.30 4.21
CA ASP A 21 -22.30 -11.66 3.64
C ASP A 21 -21.17 -11.82 2.60
N GLY A 22 -20.55 -10.71 2.15
CA GLY A 22 -19.48 -10.73 1.16
C GLY A 22 -19.96 -10.85 -0.28
N GLU A 23 -21.27 -10.83 -0.52
CA GLU A 23 -21.83 -11.00 -1.86
C GLU A 23 -21.66 -9.73 -2.72
N PRO A 24 -21.39 -9.88 -4.03
CA PRO A 24 -21.25 -8.73 -4.91
C PRO A 24 -22.60 -8.08 -5.19
N VAL A 25 -22.71 -6.80 -4.86
CA VAL A 25 -23.84 -5.94 -5.26
C VAL A 25 -23.67 -5.48 -6.71
N LEU A 26 -22.43 -5.20 -7.13
CA LEU A 26 -22.11 -4.78 -8.49
C LEU A 26 -20.71 -5.25 -8.89
N ARG A 27 -20.57 -5.79 -10.11
CA ARG A 27 -19.27 -6.05 -10.72
C ARG A 27 -19.29 -5.59 -12.18
N HIS A 28 -18.40 -4.67 -12.53
CA HIS A 28 -18.18 -4.17 -13.88
C HIS A 28 -16.72 -4.40 -14.30
N ASN A 29 -16.53 -5.15 -15.39
CA ASN A 29 -15.23 -5.59 -15.90
C ASN A 29 -14.34 -6.33 -14.86
N PRO A 30 -14.85 -7.32 -14.11
CA PRO A 30 -14.12 -7.93 -12.99
C PRO A 30 -12.88 -8.74 -13.41
N GLY A 31 -12.78 -9.20 -14.66
CA GLY A 31 -11.63 -9.95 -15.18
C GLY A 31 -10.60 -9.12 -15.94
N ARG A 32 -10.82 -7.79 -16.04
CA ARG A 32 -9.94 -6.90 -16.79
C ARG A 32 -8.89 -6.31 -15.85
N LEU A 33 -7.63 -6.30 -16.28
CA LEU A 33 -6.54 -5.66 -15.54
C LEU A 33 -6.55 -4.14 -15.76
N PHE A 34 -6.21 -3.40 -14.71
CA PHE A 34 -6.10 -1.93 -14.69
C PHE A 34 -4.84 -1.50 -13.94
N THR A 35 -4.34 -0.31 -14.23
CA THR A 35 -3.32 0.34 -13.40
C THR A 35 -3.94 0.77 -12.08
N ALA A 36 -3.51 0.17 -10.97
CA ALA A 36 -4.04 0.47 -9.63
C ALA A 36 -3.73 1.90 -9.15
N ALA A 37 -2.65 2.51 -9.65
CA ALA A 37 -2.13 3.77 -9.12
C ALA A 37 -1.95 3.68 -7.58
N SER A 38 -2.34 4.71 -6.82
CA SER A 38 -2.19 4.70 -5.37
C SER A 38 -3.06 3.69 -4.63
N THR A 39 -4.06 3.05 -5.26
CA THR A 39 -4.81 1.97 -4.58
C THR A 39 -3.96 0.72 -4.35
N MET A 40 -2.82 0.59 -5.06
CA MET A 40 -1.79 -0.42 -4.76
C MET A 40 -1.34 -0.40 -3.30
N LYS A 41 -1.39 0.77 -2.65
CA LYS A 41 -1.03 0.93 -1.23
C LYS A 41 -1.88 0.05 -0.31
N LEU A 42 -3.09 -0.35 -0.69
CA LEU A 42 -3.91 -1.25 0.12
C LEU A 42 -3.23 -2.63 0.27
N VAL A 43 -2.71 -3.19 -0.82
CA VAL A 43 -2.00 -4.48 -0.80
C VAL A 43 -0.69 -4.34 -0.04
N THR A 44 0.07 -3.26 -0.28
CA THR A 44 1.30 -2.98 0.46
C THR A 44 1.06 -2.82 1.96
N ALA A 45 0.00 -2.10 2.37
CA ALA A 45 -0.34 -1.89 3.77
C ALA A 45 -0.79 -3.20 4.44
N ALA A 46 -1.62 -3.99 3.77
CA ALA A 46 -2.03 -5.30 4.27
C ALA A 46 -0.81 -6.23 4.47
N ALA A 47 0.08 -6.30 3.48
CA ALA A 47 1.31 -7.08 3.58
C ALA A 47 2.25 -6.56 4.69
N ALA A 48 2.38 -5.23 4.85
CA ALA A 48 3.21 -4.65 5.90
C ALA A 48 2.65 -4.97 7.29
N LEU A 49 1.33 -4.90 7.48
CA LEU A 49 0.68 -5.28 8.74
C LEU A 49 0.85 -6.77 9.05
N ASP A 50 0.73 -7.64 8.04
CA ASP A 50 0.90 -9.09 8.18
C ASP A 50 2.35 -9.48 8.51
N LEU A 51 3.32 -8.86 7.83
CA LEU A 51 4.74 -9.19 7.96
C LEU A 51 5.43 -8.52 9.15
N LEU A 52 5.12 -7.25 9.42
CA LEU A 52 5.81 -6.43 10.43
C LEU A 52 5.01 -6.30 11.73
N GLY A 53 3.69 -6.45 11.65
CA GLY A 53 2.78 -6.16 12.76
C GLY A 53 2.44 -4.66 12.89
N PRO A 54 1.37 -4.33 13.63
CA PRO A 54 0.89 -2.96 13.80
C PRO A 54 1.84 -2.09 14.65
N ASP A 55 2.67 -2.71 15.48
CA ASP A 55 3.55 -2.00 16.43
C ASP A 55 4.97 -1.82 15.91
N TYR A 56 5.25 -2.23 14.66
CA TYR A 56 6.58 -2.09 14.07
C TYR A 56 7.05 -0.63 14.08
N ARG A 57 8.31 -0.43 14.48
CA ARG A 57 8.98 0.87 14.46
C ARG A 57 10.23 0.75 13.60
N PHE A 58 10.40 1.71 12.69
CA PHE A 58 11.68 1.88 12.01
C PHE A 58 12.71 2.42 13.01
N GLU A 59 13.89 1.81 13.03
CA GLU A 59 15.01 2.26 13.84
C GLU A 59 15.95 3.11 13.00
N THR A 60 16.39 4.22 13.57
CA THR A 60 17.47 5.05 13.03
C THR A 60 18.59 5.05 14.06
N VAL A 61 19.75 4.54 13.69
CA VAL A 61 20.91 4.38 14.58
C VAL A 61 22.06 5.29 14.16
N VAL A 62 22.87 5.70 15.13
CA VAL A 62 24.13 6.43 14.93
C VAL A 62 25.23 5.60 15.58
N GLU A 63 26.20 5.17 14.78
CA GLU A 63 27.30 4.31 15.24
C GLU A 63 28.64 5.02 15.05
N ALA A 64 29.56 4.82 16.00
CA ALA A 64 30.90 5.39 15.97
C ALA A 64 31.90 4.45 16.63
N ALA A 65 33.10 4.37 16.07
CA ALA A 65 34.22 3.70 16.73
C ALA A 65 34.76 4.63 17.81
N ILE A 66 34.91 4.10 19.02
CA ILE A 66 35.37 4.86 20.19
C ILE A 66 36.79 4.43 20.53
N ASP A 67 37.71 5.39 20.62
CA ASP A 67 39.10 5.15 21.01
C ASP A 67 39.24 4.83 22.53
N ASP A 68 40.45 4.49 22.96
CA ASP A 68 40.77 4.19 24.37
C ASP A 68 40.59 5.37 25.32
N ARG A 69 40.35 6.58 24.78
CA ARG A 69 40.11 7.82 25.51
C ARG A 69 38.64 8.25 25.44
N GLY A 70 37.76 7.44 24.87
CA GLY A 70 36.33 7.73 24.79
C GLY A 70 35.93 8.71 23.68
N ARG A 71 36.77 8.93 22.67
CA ARG A 71 36.50 9.85 21.55
C ARG A 71 36.05 9.10 20.31
N ALA A 72 35.07 9.69 19.64
CA ALA A 72 34.71 9.33 18.28
C ALA A 72 35.45 10.26 17.31
N ASP A 73 36.29 9.69 16.44
CA ASP A 73 36.94 10.44 15.35
C ASP A 73 36.05 10.54 14.09
N GLY A 74 34.89 9.90 14.12
CA GLY A 74 33.90 9.92 13.05
C GLY A 74 32.76 8.93 13.31
N LEU A 75 31.71 9.03 12.49
CA LEU A 75 30.69 7.98 12.38
C LEU A 75 31.28 6.79 11.62
N VAL A 76 30.81 5.59 11.95
CA VAL A 76 31.11 4.36 11.19
C VAL A 76 30.08 4.16 10.09
#